data_AF-A0A2G4HNM1-F1
#
_entry.id   AF-A0A2G4HNM1-F1
#
_cell.length_a   1.000
_cell.length_b   1.000
_cell.length_c   1.000
_cell.angle_alpha   90.00
_cell.angle_beta   90.00
_cell.angle_gamma   90.00
#
_symmetry.space_group_name_H-M   'P 1'
#
loop_
_entity.id
_entity.type
_entity.pdbx_description
1 polymer ?
#
loop_
_entity_poly.entity_id
_entity_poly.type
_entity_poly.pdbx_seq_one_letter_code
_entity_poly.pdbx_strand_id
1 'polypeptide(L)'
;MPRRRGSSPVAPRAVQRGLAWGLRWLAPGLALAAFGATSLAAAPGQDPSRTASLVPFATLVAPPSPTAPGGTSSPVSPSPTGSSNPDQARGTAGGPPGDGSLLIVAGDGFAGWHSLNDTIMGGRSQGQCQSGSTGLVMAAEVVAEGGGFVSCRSPLFSPPLDLSAQAGLQLEIEADGRRYKLAIACSDGLAGLTELIPGGLRWVAEFDTAAQGLTQVWIPFSQLRASVRAKPVGLPLRFDPCRITRLQILHSRFGDDGGVNNGFRAGPLQLRIQAIRALP
;
A
#
# COMPACT_ATOMS: atom_id res chain seq x y z
N MET A 1 -69.26 -8.64 -55.24
CA MET A 1 -69.78 -7.32 -54.84
C MET A 1 -71.19 -7.51 -54.28
N PRO A 2 -71.67 -6.77 -53.25
CA PRO A 2 -71.22 -5.44 -52.83
C PRO A 2 -70.92 -5.23 -51.31
N ARG A 3 -70.22 -4.10 -51.12
CA ARG A 3 -70.22 -3.09 -50.04
C ARG A 3 -69.62 -3.40 -48.65
N ARG A 4 -68.57 -2.60 -48.39
CA ARG A 4 -67.69 -2.49 -47.22
C ARG A 4 -68.39 -1.84 -46.01
N ARG A 5 -67.94 -2.26 -44.84
CA ARG A 5 -68.21 -1.72 -43.50
C ARG A 5 -67.61 -0.33 -43.33
N GLY A 6 -68.34 0.55 -42.63
CA GLY A 6 -67.82 1.75 -41.99
C GLY A 6 -67.49 1.46 -40.52
N SER A 7 -66.41 2.05 -40.01
CA SER A 7 -66.07 2.11 -38.59
C SER A 7 -65.34 3.42 -38.30
N SER A 8 -65.82 4.12 -37.28
CA SER A 8 -65.43 5.46 -36.79
C SER A 8 -63.95 5.62 -36.42
N PRO A 9 -63.43 6.86 -36.37
CA PRO A 9 -62.08 7.14 -35.85
C PRO A 9 -62.09 7.33 -34.33
N VAL A 10 -61.09 6.77 -33.65
CA VAL A 10 -60.79 6.95 -32.22
C VAL A 10 -59.59 7.90 -32.08
N ALA A 11 -59.71 8.90 -31.21
CA ALA A 11 -58.70 9.91 -30.91
C ALA A 11 -57.52 9.36 -30.09
N PRO A 12 -56.29 9.90 -30.22
CA PRO A 12 -55.15 9.47 -29.42
C PRO A 12 -55.05 10.21 -28.07
N ARG A 13 -54.70 9.45 -27.03
CA ARG A 13 -54.42 9.88 -25.65
C ARG A 13 -53.04 10.52 -25.50
N ALA A 14 -52.97 11.45 -24.56
CA ALA A 14 -51.81 12.25 -24.15
C ALA A 14 -50.62 11.41 -23.61
N VAL A 15 -49.40 11.88 -23.92
CA VAL A 15 -48.14 11.44 -23.31
C VAL A 15 -47.64 12.55 -22.39
N GLN A 16 -47.39 12.15 -21.15
CA GLN A 16 -47.03 12.97 -20.00
C GLN A 16 -45.52 13.27 -20.03
N ARG A 17 -45.14 14.56 -19.95
CA ARG A 17 -43.75 15.03 -19.90
C ARG A 17 -43.21 14.90 -18.47
N GLY A 18 -42.10 14.17 -18.31
CA GLY A 18 -41.36 14.06 -17.04
C GLY A 18 -40.50 15.30 -16.77
N LEU A 19 -40.56 15.80 -15.54
CA LEU A 19 -39.69 16.86 -15.01
C LEU A 19 -38.29 16.30 -14.71
N ALA A 20 -37.26 16.93 -15.28
CA ALA A 20 -35.87 16.76 -14.88
C ALA A 20 -35.52 17.77 -13.78
N TRP A 21 -35.05 17.28 -12.63
CA TRP A 21 -34.50 18.08 -11.54
C TRP A 21 -33.01 18.32 -11.79
N GLY A 22 -32.64 19.55 -12.14
CA GLY A 22 -31.26 20.00 -12.24
C GLY A 22 -30.69 20.41 -10.88
N LEU A 23 -29.70 19.68 -10.37
CA LEU A 23 -28.91 20.08 -9.21
C LEU A 23 -27.77 21.03 -9.66
N ARG A 24 -27.90 22.31 -9.28
CA ARG A 24 -26.87 23.34 -9.43
C ARG A 24 -25.81 23.16 -8.33
N TRP A 25 -24.55 23.02 -8.75
CA TRP A 25 -23.39 23.14 -7.87
C TRP A 25 -23.06 24.63 -7.67
N LEU A 26 -23.00 25.06 -6.41
CA LEU A 26 -22.48 26.36 -6.00
C LEU A 26 -20.96 26.25 -5.85
N ALA A 27 -20.22 27.04 -6.65
CA ALA A 27 -18.79 27.27 -6.47
C ALA A 27 -18.57 28.47 -5.53
N PRO A 28 -17.52 28.47 -4.69
CA PRO A 28 -17.00 29.69 -4.11
C PRO A 28 -15.77 30.19 -4.90
N GLY A 29 -15.86 31.43 -5.40
CA GLY A 29 -14.68 32.28 -5.62
C GLY A 29 -14.10 32.71 -4.26
N LEU A 30 -12.96 33.39 -4.13
CA LEU A 30 -12.18 34.19 -5.05
C LEU A 30 -10.88 34.51 -4.27
N ALA A 31 -9.69 34.31 -4.86
CA ALA A 31 -8.47 34.98 -4.39
C ALA A 31 -7.52 35.12 -5.59
N LEU A 32 -7.49 36.33 -6.12
CA LEU A 32 -6.68 36.78 -7.24
C LEU A 32 -5.34 37.27 -6.69
N ALA A 33 -4.23 36.71 -7.14
CA ALA A 33 -2.91 37.30 -7.00
C ALA A 33 -2.22 37.28 -8.36
N ALA A 34 -2.11 38.46 -8.96
CA ALA A 34 -1.44 38.70 -10.21
C ALA A 34 0.08 38.74 -10.01
N PHE A 35 0.84 38.03 -10.83
CA PHE A 35 2.24 38.31 -11.10
C PHE A 35 2.54 38.03 -12.57
N GLY A 36 3.40 38.88 -13.14
CA GLY A 36 3.39 39.29 -14.53
C GLY A 36 3.85 38.24 -15.54
N ALA A 37 3.23 38.30 -16.71
CA ALA A 37 3.68 37.67 -17.93
C ALA A 37 4.71 38.58 -18.61
N THR A 38 5.95 38.10 -18.77
CA THR A 38 6.89 38.70 -19.71
C THR A 38 6.84 37.88 -21.00
N SER A 39 6.24 38.49 -22.01
CA SER A 39 6.21 38.01 -23.39
C SER A 39 7.56 38.29 -24.05
N LEU A 40 8.21 37.29 -24.62
CA LEU A 40 9.32 37.49 -25.56
C LEU A 40 8.91 36.92 -26.93
N ALA A 41 8.95 37.81 -27.92
CA ALA A 41 8.50 37.58 -29.28
C ALA A 41 9.41 36.59 -30.04
N ALA A 42 8.79 35.86 -30.96
CA ALA A 42 9.44 35.02 -31.95
C ALA A 42 9.99 35.85 -33.14
N ALA A 43 11.06 35.35 -33.76
CA ALA A 43 11.51 35.70 -35.10
C ALA A 43 11.94 34.42 -35.86
N PRO A 44 11.92 34.40 -37.22
CA PRO A 44 11.54 33.21 -37.98
C PRO A 44 12.68 32.49 -38.72
N GLY A 45 12.43 31.23 -39.08
CA GLY A 45 12.91 30.60 -40.32
C GLY A 45 14.14 29.70 -40.23
N GLN A 46 13.96 28.38 -40.37
CA GLN A 46 14.72 27.54 -41.31
C GLN A 46 14.12 26.12 -41.46
N ASP A 47 14.27 25.64 -42.68
CA ASP A 47 13.61 24.57 -43.44
C ASP A 47 13.92 23.12 -42.96
N PRO A 48 13.00 22.14 -43.07
CA PRO A 48 13.22 20.77 -42.61
C PRO A 48 13.64 19.85 -43.77
N SER A 49 14.93 19.52 -43.86
CA SER A 49 15.37 18.33 -44.59
C SER A 49 16.80 17.95 -44.22
N ARG A 50 16.98 16.82 -43.51
CA ARG A 50 18.11 15.88 -43.65
C ARG A 50 17.96 14.70 -42.69
N THR A 51 17.41 13.63 -43.25
CA THR A 51 17.87 12.24 -43.20
C THR A 51 19.01 11.93 -42.21
N ALA A 52 18.72 11.10 -41.21
CA ALA A 52 19.69 10.28 -40.50
C ALA A 52 19.05 8.88 -40.35
N SER A 53 19.30 7.98 -41.30
CA SER A 53 20.34 6.95 -41.28
C SER A 53 20.16 5.92 -40.16
N LEU A 54 19.95 4.69 -40.62
CA LEU A 54 19.54 3.47 -39.93
C LEU A 54 20.77 2.61 -39.59
N VAL A 55 20.77 2.05 -38.38
CA VAL A 55 21.44 0.81 -37.88
C VAL A 55 23.00 0.73 -37.88
N PRO A 56 23.67 -0.11 -37.03
CA PRO A 56 23.25 -1.46 -36.61
C PRO A 56 23.36 -1.88 -35.13
N PHE A 57 22.50 -2.87 -34.84
CA PHE A 57 22.64 -4.00 -33.94
C PHE A 57 24.02 -4.20 -33.27
N ALA A 58 24.02 -4.21 -31.93
CA ALA A 58 25.06 -4.85 -31.14
C ALA A 58 24.55 -6.23 -30.67
N THR A 59 25.14 -7.29 -31.24
CA THR A 59 24.97 -8.68 -30.81
C THR A 59 25.71 -8.88 -29.49
N LEU A 60 25.00 -9.15 -28.39
CA LEU A 60 25.62 -9.55 -27.14
C LEU A 60 25.92 -11.06 -27.19
N VAL A 61 27.21 -11.39 -27.32
CA VAL A 61 27.75 -12.75 -27.23
C VAL A 61 27.75 -13.20 -25.77
N ALA A 62 27.18 -14.38 -25.50
CA ALA A 62 27.21 -15.03 -24.18
C ALA A 62 28.60 -15.63 -23.88
N PRO A 63 29.09 -15.61 -22.63
CA PRO A 63 30.28 -16.36 -22.24
C PRO A 63 29.95 -17.84 -21.96
N PRO A 64 30.89 -18.77 -22.21
CA PRO A 64 30.67 -20.21 -22.05
C PRO A 64 30.79 -20.68 -20.59
N SER A 65 29.95 -21.66 -20.24
CA SER A 65 30.01 -22.46 -19.02
C SER A 65 31.27 -23.35 -18.97
N PRO A 66 31.94 -23.51 -17.81
CA PRO A 66 32.89 -24.59 -17.61
C PRO A 66 32.21 -25.85 -17.07
N THR A 67 32.48 -26.98 -17.72
CA THR A 67 32.07 -28.34 -17.33
C THR A 67 33.26 -29.15 -16.82
N ALA A 68 32.96 -30.07 -15.88
CA ALA A 68 33.61 -31.35 -15.57
C ALA A 68 34.59 -31.41 -14.37
N PRO A 69 34.88 -32.61 -13.77
CA PRO A 69 34.25 -33.94 -13.87
C PRO A 69 33.89 -34.54 -12.48
N GLY A 70 33.32 -35.76 -12.48
CA GLY A 70 32.73 -36.42 -11.30
C GLY A 70 33.62 -37.34 -10.44
N GLY A 71 32.93 -38.14 -9.61
CA GLY A 71 33.44 -39.21 -8.71
C GLY A 71 32.40 -39.47 -7.61
N THR A 72 31.46 -40.40 -7.79
CA THR A 72 31.44 -41.81 -7.32
C THR A 72 31.29 -42.04 -5.81
N SER A 73 30.27 -42.86 -5.51
CA SER A 73 30.07 -43.83 -4.41
C SER A 73 29.72 -43.37 -2.98
N SER A 74 28.47 -43.66 -2.61
CA SER A 74 28.02 -44.08 -1.26
C SER A 74 28.73 -45.38 -0.81
N PRO A 75 28.73 -45.78 0.48
CA PRO A 75 27.54 -46.44 1.06
C PRO A 75 27.32 -46.30 2.59
N VAL A 76 26.05 -46.54 2.99
CA VAL A 76 25.57 -47.33 4.15
C VAL A 76 25.66 -46.76 5.58
N SER A 77 24.47 -46.65 6.20
CA SER A 77 24.16 -46.48 7.64
C SER A 77 24.55 -47.70 8.50
N PRO A 78 24.47 -47.61 9.84
CA PRO A 78 23.24 -48.09 10.49
C PRO A 78 22.76 -47.26 11.69
N SER A 79 21.44 -47.27 11.87
CA SER A 79 20.70 -46.83 13.05
C SER A 79 20.92 -47.77 14.25
N PRO A 80 20.68 -47.30 15.49
CA PRO A 80 20.17 -48.15 16.55
C PRO A 80 18.68 -47.87 16.83
N THR A 81 17.94 -48.97 16.87
CA THR A 81 16.56 -49.14 17.34
C THR A 81 16.39 -48.76 18.81
N GLY A 82 15.36 -47.97 19.11
CA GLY A 82 14.86 -47.73 20.46
C GLY A 82 13.35 -47.49 20.40
N SER A 83 12.59 -48.58 20.54
CA SER A 83 11.14 -48.57 20.69
C SER A 83 10.77 -48.37 22.16
N SER A 84 9.91 -47.39 22.48
CA SER A 84 8.84 -47.57 23.48
C SER A 84 7.74 -46.52 23.28
N ASN A 85 6.55 -46.91 23.72
CA ASN A 85 5.20 -46.60 23.21
C ASN A 85 4.63 -45.19 23.52
N PRO A 86 3.45 -44.85 22.96
CA PRO A 86 2.82 -43.54 23.02
C PRO A 86 1.84 -43.38 24.22
N ASP A 87 1.35 -42.14 24.35
CA ASP A 87 0.13 -41.69 25.06
C ASP A 87 0.35 -41.04 26.45
N GLN A 88 0.51 -39.71 26.49
CA GLN A 88 -0.54 -38.82 27.01
C GLN A 88 -0.14 -37.33 26.98
N ALA A 89 -1.10 -36.54 26.53
CA ALA A 89 -1.06 -35.10 26.40
C ALA A 89 -1.27 -34.35 27.72
N ARG A 90 -0.65 -33.16 27.79
CA ARG A 90 -0.96 -31.90 28.52
C ARG A 90 0.17 -31.44 29.42
N GLY A 91 0.72 -30.27 29.07
CA GLY A 91 1.56 -29.50 29.96
C GLY A 91 2.49 -28.55 29.21
N THR A 92 1.96 -27.36 28.88
CA THR A 92 2.71 -26.09 28.80
C THR A 92 4.14 -26.14 28.27
N ALA A 93 4.32 -25.84 26.98
CA ALA A 93 5.57 -25.31 26.47
C ALA A 93 5.79 -23.90 27.06
N GLY A 94 6.44 -23.85 28.22
CA GLY A 94 7.08 -22.63 28.71
C GLY A 94 8.28 -22.35 27.80
N GLY A 95 8.09 -21.47 26.82
CA GLY A 95 9.22 -20.78 26.19
C GLY A 95 10.00 -19.99 27.24
N PRO A 96 11.27 -19.64 26.97
CA PRO A 96 12.06 -18.82 27.88
C PRO A 96 11.29 -17.53 28.23
N PRO A 97 11.44 -16.99 29.46
CA PRO A 97 10.69 -15.81 29.89
C PRO A 97 10.90 -14.70 28.86
N GLY A 98 9.82 -14.38 28.14
CA GLY A 98 9.87 -13.49 26.99
C GLY A 98 10.39 -12.13 27.40
N ASP A 99 11.23 -11.53 26.57
CA ASP A 99 11.78 -10.17 26.61
C ASP A 99 10.71 -9.05 26.59
N GLY A 100 9.46 -9.36 26.93
CA GLY A 100 8.31 -8.47 26.81
C GLY A 100 7.83 -8.27 25.36
N SER A 101 8.50 -8.86 24.36
CA SER A 101 8.11 -8.73 22.95
C SER A 101 6.86 -9.55 22.63
N LEU A 102 6.01 -8.97 21.77
CA LEU A 102 4.80 -9.60 21.27
C LEU A 102 4.88 -9.73 19.74
N LEU A 103 4.77 -10.95 19.22
CA LEU A 103 4.63 -11.18 17.80
C LEU A 103 3.23 -10.74 17.34
N ILE A 104 3.16 -9.77 16.42
CA ILE A 104 1.90 -9.32 15.82
C ILE A 104 1.57 -10.17 14.59
N VAL A 105 2.54 -10.34 13.69
CA VAL A 105 2.36 -11.13 12.46
C VAL A 105 3.70 -11.56 11.90
N ALA A 106 3.78 -12.78 11.36
CA ALA A 106 4.89 -13.28 10.56
C ALA A 106 4.40 -14.40 9.62
N GLY A 107 5.14 -14.66 8.54
CA GLY A 107 4.87 -15.77 7.60
C GLY A 107 3.41 -15.79 7.11
N ASP A 108 2.77 -16.97 7.18
CA ASP A 108 1.38 -17.14 6.75
C ASP A 108 0.36 -16.33 7.58
N GLY A 109 0.77 -15.76 8.72
CA GLY A 109 -0.06 -14.85 9.51
C GLY A 109 -0.43 -13.56 8.78
N PHE A 110 0.25 -13.22 7.68
CA PHE A 110 -0.12 -12.10 6.80
C PHE A 110 -1.36 -12.38 5.93
N ALA A 111 -2.02 -13.54 6.08
CA ALA A 111 -3.28 -13.84 5.41
C ALA A 111 -4.31 -12.70 5.57
N GLY A 112 -4.98 -12.35 4.47
CA GLY A 112 -5.99 -11.29 4.42
C GLY A 112 -5.44 -9.86 4.27
N TRP A 113 -4.12 -9.69 4.26
CA TRP A 113 -3.53 -8.43 3.82
C TRP A 113 -3.79 -8.21 2.33
N HIS A 114 -4.17 -7.00 1.96
CA HIS A 114 -4.57 -6.66 0.59
C HIS A 114 -3.97 -5.33 0.16
N SER A 115 -3.85 -5.14 -1.16
CA SER A 115 -3.38 -3.87 -1.70
C SER A 115 -4.44 -2.78 -1.60
N LEU A 116 -3.96 -1.57 -1.34
CA LEU A 116 -4.74 -0.35 -1.45
C LEU A 116 -3.91 0.67 -2.24
N ASN A 117 -4.36 0.97 -3.45
CA ASN A 117 -3.64 1.82 -4.41
C ASN A 117 -4.34 3.17 -4.59
N ASP A 118 -3.65 4.11 -5.22
CA ASP A 118 -4.09 5.51 -5.42
C ASP A 118 -5.20 5.71 -6.47
N THR A 119 -5.75 4.64 -7.02
CA THR A 119 -6.67 4.66 -8.17
C THR A 119 -7.97 5.43 -7.92
N ILE A 120 -8.48 5.42 -6.68
CA ILE A 120 -9.73 6.14 -6.33
C ILE A 120 -9.55 7.66 -6.42
N MET A 121 -8.33 8.17 -6.29
CA MET A 121 -8.03 9.61 -6.36
C MET A 121 -7.53 10.05 -7.74
N GLY A 122 -7.64 9.19 -8.77
CA GLY A 122 -7.14 9.45 -10.12
C GLY A 122 -5.66 9.07 -10.31
N GLY A 123 -5.08 8.38 -9.33
CA GLY A 123 -3.74 7.81 -9.41
C GLY A 123 -3.69 6.61 -10.35
N ARG A 124 -2.47 6.30 -10.81
CA ARG A 124 -2.22 5.24 -11.80
C ARG A 124 -1.30 4.15 -11.27
N SER A 125 -0.94 4.21 -9.99
CA SER A 125 -0.07 3.22 -9.37
C SER A 125 -0.81 1.90 -9.23
N GLN A 126 -0.11 0.79 -9.48
CA GLN A 126 -0.69 -0.55 -9.41
C GLN A 126 0.21 -1.44 -8.58
N GLY A 127 -0.32 -1.91 -7.45
CA GLY A 127 0.38 -2.81 -6.55
C GLY A 127 -0.48 -3.99 -6.12
N GLN A 128 0.18 -5.10 -5.83
CA GLN A 128 -0.40 -6.30 -5.26
C GLN A 128 0.35 -6.69 -3.98
N CYS A 129 -0.40 -7.31 -3.07
CA CYS A 129 0.09 -7.84 -1.81
C CYS A 129 -0.12 -9.34 -1.82
N GLN A 130 0.94 -10.10 -1.57
CA GLN A 130 0.90 -11.55 -1.56
C GLN A 130 1.50 -12.03 -0.24
N SER A 131 0.67 -12.68 0.58
CA SER A 131 1.11 -13.33 1.82
C SER A 131 1.56 -14.76 1.54
N GLY A 132 2.56 -15.23 2.28
CA GLY A 132 2.95 -16.63 2.32
C GLY A 132 3.94 -16.91 3.45
N SER A 133 4.51 -18.11 3.47
CA SER A 133 5.32 -18.61 4.59
C SER A 133 6.55 -17.75 4.92
N THR A 134 7.06 -16.98 3.95
CA THR A 134 8.21 -16.08 4.13
C THR A 134 7.82 -14.63 4.47
N GLY A 135 6.53 -14.33 4.60
CA GLY A 135 6.00 -13.02 4.95
C GLY A 135 5.07 -12.41 3.91
N LEU A 136 4.95 -11.10 3.93
CA LEU A 136 4.14 -10.32 3.00
C LEU A 136 5.00 -9.65 1.93
N VAL A 137 4.77 -9.98 0.66
CA VAL A 137 5.41 -9.32 -0.47
C VAL A 137 4.48 -8.26 -1.05
N MET A 138 4.97 -7.02 -1.16
CA MET A 138 4.37 -5.99 -1.99
C MET A 138 5.18 -5.86 -3.26
N ALA A 139 4.55 -6.03 -4.41
CA ALA A 139 5.14 -5.76 -5.72
C ALA A 139 4.24 -4.77 -6.46
N ALA A 140 4.84 -3.72 -7.01
CA ALA A 140 4.07 -2.64 -7.59
C ALA A 140 4.83 -1.83 -8.64
N GLU A 141 4.05 -1.14 -9.48
CA GLU A 141 4.49 -0.05 -10.34
C GLU A 141 3.95 1.28 -9.78
N VAL A 142 4.83 2.18 -9.36
CA VAL A 142 4.46 3.47 -8.76
C VAL A 142 4.52 4.59 -9.79
N VAL A 143 3.41 5.33 -9.92
CA VAL A 143 3.29 6.45 -10.85
C VAL A 143 3.08 7.73 -10.06
N ALA A 144 3.91 8.76 -10.28
CA ALA A 144 3.90 9.97 -9.46
C ALA A 144 2.64 10.84 -9.65
N GLU A 145 2.01 10.74 -10.82
CA GLU A 145 0.83 11.50 -11.23
C GLU A 145 -0.44 10.93 -10.57
N GLY A 146 -1.33 11.83 -10.11
CA GLY A 146 -2.66 11.46 -9.61
C GLY A 146 -2.71 10.86 -8.20
N GLY A 147 -1.57 10.60 -7.56
CA GLY A 147 -1.52 10.21 -6.15
C GLY A 147 -0.13 9.78 -5.70
N GLY A 148 0.49 8.87 -6.46
CA GLY A 148 1.84 8.38 -6.19
C GLY A 148 1.93 7.55 -4.93
N PHE A 149 1.00 6.62 -4.70
CA PHE A 149 1.14 5.66 -3.61
C PHE A 149 0.66 4.24 -3.94
N VAL A 150 1.33 3.30 -3.29
CA VAL A 150 0.94 1.89 -3.22
C VAL A 150 1.09 1.43 -1.77
N SER A 151 0.26 0.48 -1.37
CA SER A 151 0.29 0.01 0.01
C SER A 151 -0.27 -1.39 0.18
N CYS A 152 0.15 -2.04 1.27
CA CYS A 152 -0.44 -3.25 1.79
C CYS A 152 -1.05 -2.96 3.14
N ARG A 153 -2.27 -3.44 3.33
CA ARG A 153 -3.08 -3.12 4.49
C ARG A 153 -3.63 -4.39 5.11
N SER A 154 -3.54 -4.49 6.43
CA SER A 154 -4.07 -5.61 7.19
C SER A 154 -5.60 -5.69 7.06
N PRO A 155 -6.19 -6.87 7.33
CA PRO A 155 -7.62 -6.93 7.65
C PRO A 155 -7.93 -6.07 8.89
N LEU A 156 -9.21 -5.84 9.15
CA LEU A 156 -9.64 -5.21 10.40
C LEU A 156 -9.35 -6.17 11.56
N PHE A 157 -8.63 -5.72 12.57
CA PHE A 157 -8.49 -6.47 13.82
C PHE A 157 -9.80 -6.38 14.61
N SER A 158 -10.35 -7.55 14.91
CA SER A 158 -11.57 -7.69 15.71
C SER A 158 -11.38 -8.87 16.66
N PRO A 159 -11.20 -8.64 17.97
CA PRO A 159 -11.14 -7.32 18.63
C PRO A 159 -9.91 -6.48 18.20
N PRO A 160 -9.92 -5.15 18.44
CA PRO A 160 -8.73 -4.32 18.26
C PRO A 160 -7.54 -4.85 19.08
N LEU A 161 -6.32 -4.66 18.58
CA LEU A 161 -5.11 -5.01 19.30
C LEU A 161 -4.87 -4.03 20.46
N ASP A 162 -4.59 -4.59 21.63
CA ASP A 162 -4.13 -3.85 22.80
C ASP A 162 -2.62 -4.02 22.95
N LEU A 163 -1.88 -2.95 22.64
CA LEU A 163 -0.43 -2.86 22.76
C LEU A 163 -0.03 -1.85 23.85
N SER A 164 -0.89 -1.61 24.85
CA SER A 164 -0.65 -0.65 25.93
C SER A 164 0.59 -0.90 26.76
N ALA A 165 1.04 -2.16 26.84
CA ALA A 165 2.27 -2.56 27.52
C ALA A 165 3.54 -2.38 26.68
N GLN A 166 3.44 -1.85 25.45
CA GLN A 166 4.51 -1.81 24.46
C GLN A 166 4.87 -0.35 24.13
N ALA A 167 6.14 -0.08 23.81
CA ALA A 167 6.61 1.26 23.44
C ALA A 167 6.57 1.53 21.93
N GLY A 168 6.45 0.50 21.09
CA GLY A 168 6.49 0.66 19.64
C GLY A 168 6.43 -0.64 18.86
N LEU A 169 6.62 -0.52 17.55
CA LEU A 169 6.68 -1.66 16.63
C LEU A 169 8.08 -1.84 16.06
N GLN A 170 8.53 -3.09 15.98
CA GLN A 170 9.67 -3.50 15.17
C GLN A 170 9.18 -4.19 13.90
N LEU A 171 9.74 -3.79 12.76
CA LEU A 171 9.49 -4.38 11.45
C LEU A 171 10.76 -5.06 10.96
N GLU A 172 10.63 -6.29 10.49
CA GLU A 172 11.70 -7.02 9.79
C GLU A 172 11.40 -6.95 8.29
N ILE A 173 12.12 -6.10 7.55
CA ILE A 173 11.79 -5.75 6.16
C ILE A 173 13.00 -5.90 5.24
N GLU A 174 12.81 -6.55 4.10
CA GLU A 174 13.69 -6.45 2.94
C GLU A 174 13.04 -5.55 1.90
N ALA A 175 13.74 -4.52 1.42
CA ALA A 175 13.18 -3.60 0.45
C ALA A 175 14.27 -3.06 -0.50
N ASP A 176 13.87 -2.10 -1.32
CA ASP A 176 14.63 -1.54 -2.42
C ASP A 176 15.29 -0.19 -2.08
N GLY A 177 15.50 0.08 -0.80
CA GLY A 177 16.15 1.30 -0.32
C GLY A 177 15.28 2.55 -0.44
N ARG A 178 13.96 2.39 -0.56
CA ARG A 178 13.00 3.50 -0.53
C ARG A 178 12.66 3.84 0.91
N ARG A 179 12.19 5.06 1.10
CA ARG A 179 11.52 5.46 2.33
C ARG A 179 10.06 4.99 2.28
N TYR A 180 9.68 4.21 3.28
CA TYR A 180 8.33 3.70 3.46
C TYR A 180 7.68 4.38 4.67
N LYS A 181 6.39 4.14 4.83
CA LYS A 181 5.59 4.71 5.91
C LYS A 181 4.73 3.63 6.53
N LEU A 182 4.71 3.62 7.85
CA LEU A 182 3.74 2.89 8.65
C LEU A 182 2.53 3.80 8.85
N ALA A 183 1.32 3.28 8.66
CA ALA A 183 0.07 3.93 9.00
C ALA A 183 -0.79 3.00 9.87
N ILE A 184 -1.15 3.48 11.05
CA ILE A 184 -1.98 2.77 12.03
C ILE A 184 -3.34 3.45 12.10
N ALA A 185 -4.42 2.65 12.05
CA ALA A 185 -5.73 3.11 12.52
C ALA A 185 -5.99 2.57 13.92
N CYS A 186 -6.58 3.41 14.76
CA CYS A 186 -7.14 3.03 16.04
C CYS A 186 -8.66 3.26 15.99
N SER A 187 -9.43 2.44 16.71
CA SER A 187 -10.78 2.86 17.08
C SER A 187 -10.66 4.01 18.07
N ASP A 188 -11.51 5.02 17.94
CA ASP A 188 -11.38 6.20 18.77
C ASP A 188 -11.89 5.98 20.19
N GLY A 189 -11.18 6.58 21.14
CA GLY A 189 -11.68 6.83 22.50
C GLY A 189 -12.62 8.05 22.56
N LEU A 190 -12.78 8.80 21.46
CA LEU A 190 -13.63 9.99 21.32
C LEU A 190 -15.05 9.66 20.79
N ALA A 191 -15.59 8.49 21.14
CA ALA A 191 -16.95 8.06 20.82
C ALA A 191 -17.34 8.15 19.32
N GLY A 192 -16.45 7.77 18.39
CA GLY A 192 -16.74 7.75 16.95
C GLY A 192 -16.52 9.08 16.22
N LEU A 193 -16.13 10.17 16.90
CA LEU A 193 -15.96 11.47 16.25
C LEU A 193 -14.86 11.49 15.19
N THR A 194 -13.84 10.63 15.31
CA THR A 194 -12.77 10.55 14.30
C THR A 194 -13.18 9.69 13.10
N GLU A 195 -14.14 8.79 13.26
CA GLU A 195 -14.75 8.04 12.15
C GLU A 195 -15.56 8.96 11.22
N LEU A 196 -16.07 10.08 11.75
CA LEU A 196 -16.73 11.12 10.97
C LEU A 196 -15.77 11.93 10.10
N ILE A 197 -14.44 11.82 10.31
CA ILE A 197 -13.45 12.54 9.50
C ILE A 197 -13.36 11.87 8.13
N PRO A 198 -13.69 12.57 7.02
CA PRO A 198 -13.62 11.98 5.69
C PRO A 198 -12.18 11.55 5.34
N GLY A 199 -11.95 10.24 5.25
CA GLY A 199 -10.63 9.64 5.01
C GLY A 199 -9.96 9.03 6.25
N GLY A 200 -10.54 9.24 7.43
CA GLY A 200 -10.11 8.65 8.70
C GLY A 200 -8.80 9.20 9.25
N LEU A 201 -8.72 9.30 10.58
CA LEU A 201 -7.48 9.62 11.27
C LEU A 201 -6.49 8.44 11.15
N ARG A 202 -5.24 8.73 10.83
CA ARG A 202 -4.14 7.77 10.80
C ARG A 202 -2.97 8.26 11.63
N TRP A 203 -2.31 7.33 12.30
CA TRP A 203 -1.07 7.54 13.00
C TRP A 203 0.06 7.06 12.12
N VAL A 204 0.90 7.99 11.65
CA VAL A 204 1.90 7.71 10.63
C VAL A 204 3.30 7.97 11.14
N ALA A 205 4.26 7.18 10.65
CA ALA A 205 5.68 7.43 10.80
C ALA A 205 6.41 6.93 9.55
N GLU A 206 7.34 7.73 9.05
CA GLU A 206 8.26 7.31 7.99
C GLU A 206 9.47 6.54 8.52
N PHE A 207 10.00 5.66 7.68
CA PHE A 207 11.22 4.92 7.95
C PHE A 207 12.00 4.61 6.68
N ASP A 208 13.32 4.58 6.79
CA ASP A 208 14.23 4.22 5.71
C ASP A 208 14.48 2.71 5.68
N THR A 209 14.82 2.21 4.50
CA THR A 209 15.21 0.80 4.29
C THR A 209 16.56 0.72 3.60
N ALA A 210 17.28 -0.38 3.80
CA ALA A 210 18.47 -0.69 3.00
C ALA A 210 18.05 -1.05 1.56
N ALA A 211 18.94 -0.80 0.59
CA ALA A 211 18.72 -1.18 -0.81
C ALA A 211 18.74 -2.71 -1.03
N GLN A 212 19.38 -3.43 -0.11
CA GLN A 212 19.53 -4.88 -0.13
C GLN A 212 19.61 -5.41 1.30
N GLY A 213 19.17 -6.64 1.50
CA GLY A 213 19.22 -7.33 2.79
C GLY A 213 18.12 -6.90 3.76
N LEU A 214 18.14 -7.55 4.92
CA LEU A 214 17.15 -7.34 5.97
C LEU A 214 17.45 -6.03 6.72
N THR A 215 16.44 -5.18 6.83
CA THR A 215 16.42 -4.00 7.69
C THR A 215 15.49 -4.27 8.87
N GLN A 216 16.02 -4.17 10.10
CA GLN A 216 15.20 -4.09 11.30
C GLN A 216 14.87 -2.63 11.60
N VAL A 217 13.59 -2.27 11.46
CA VAL A 217 13.10 -0.90 11.67
C VAL A 217 12.40 -0.85 13.02
N TRP A 218 12.84 0.05 13.91
CA TRP A 218 12.15 0.36 15.16
C TRP A 218 11.34 1.65 15.01
N ILE A 219 10.05 1.60 15.33
CA ILE A 219 9.14 2.73 15.28
C ILE A 219 8.50 2.91 16.67
N PRO A 220 9.01 3.81 17.51
CA PRO A 220 8.40 4.09 18.80
C PRO A 220 7.06 4.79 18.60
N PHE A 221 6.08 4.49 19.45
CA PHE A 221 4.75 5.11 19.39
C PHE A 221 4.80 6.63 19.59
N SER A 222 5.81 7.14 20.30
CA SER A 222 6.06 8.58 20.47
C SER A 222 6.43 9.31 19.18
N GLN A 223 6.87 8.60 18.12
CA GLN A 223 7.17 9.17 16.81
C GLN A 223 5.91 9.31 15.94
N LEU A 224 4.83 8.59 16.26
CA LEU A 224 3.64 8.59 15.43
C LEU A 224 2.97 9.97 15.40
N ARG A 225 2.65 10.43 14.19
CA ARG A 225 1.95 11.69 13.96
C ARG A 225 0.54 11.45 13.45
N ALA A 226 -0.40 12.21 14.00
CA ALA A 226 -1.77 12.23 13.52
C ALA A 226 -1.84 12.85 12.11
N SER A 227 -2.47 12.16 11.17
CA SER A 227 -2.61 12.58 9.77
C SER A 227 -3.97 12.19 9.20
N VAL A 228 -4.53 13.04 8.35
CA VAL A 228 -5.76 12.79 7.59
C VAL A 228 -5.44 13.04 6.11
N ARG A 229 -5.53 12.00 5.28
CA ARG A 229 -5.21 12.08 3.83
C ARG A 229 -3.85 12.75 3.56
N ALA A 230 -2.81 12.28 4.26
CA ALA A 230 -1.45 12.82 4.19
C ALA A 230 -1.29 14.28 4.64
N LYS A 231 -2.27 14.86 5.35
CA LYS A 231 -2.15 16.17 5.99
C LYS A 231 -2.02 15.98 7.50
N PRO A 232 -0.94 16.46 8.15
CA PRO A 232 -0.83 16.43 9.59
C PRO A 232 -2.01 17.13 10.26
N VAL A 233 -2.45 16.59 11.38
CA VAL A 233 -3.47 17.20 12.21
C VAL A 233 -2.80 18.14 13.20
N GLY A 234 -3.14 19.43 13.16
CA GLY A 234 -2.58 20.46 14.04
C GLY A 234 -3.11 20.45 15.48
N LEU A 235 -3.91 19.45 15.85
CA LEU A 235 -4.42 19.26 17.21
C LEU A 235 -3.48 18.35 18.01
N PRO A 236 -3.33 18.56 19.34
CA PRO A 236 -2.46 17.76 20.19
C PRO A 236 -3.09 16.40 20.53
N LEU A 237 -3.35 15.59 19.50
CA LEU A 237 -3.86 14.23 19.66
C LEU A 237 -2.73 13.33 20.18
N ARG A 238 -3.08 12.31 20.96
CA ARG A 238 -2.16 11.26 21.41
C ARG A 238 -2.56 9.91 20.82
N PHE A 239 -1.55 9.13 20.45
CA PHE A 239 -1.75 7.75 20.00
C PHE A 239 -2.28 6.90 21.15
N ASP A 240 -3.34 6.13 20.88
CA ASP A 240 -3.89 5.16 21.82
C ASP A 240 -3.48 3.74 21.38
N PRO A 241 -2.50 3.11 22.05
CA PRO A 241 -2.04 1.77 21.71
C PRO A 241 -3.03 0.66 22.12
N CYS A 242 -4.06 0.95 22.92
CA CYS A 242 -5.01 -0.04 23.42
C CYS A 242 -6.03 -0.51 22.36
N ARG A 243 -6.12 0.21 21.24
CA ARG A 243 -7.28 0.16 20.32
C ARG A 243 -6.89 0.11 18.85
N ILE A 244 -5.79 -0.56 18.53
CA ILE A 244 -5.28 -0.60 17.15
C ILE A 244 -6.18 -1.52 16.32
N THR A 245 -6.81 -0.97 15.28
CA THR A 245 -7.75 -1.71 14.43
C THR A 245 -7.15 -2.13 13.10
N ARG A 246 -6.06 -1.49 12.66
CA ARG A 246 -5.45 -1.80 11.36
C ARG A 246 -4.01 -1.31 11.26
N LEU A 247 -3.19 -2.09 10.55
CA LEU A 247 -1.86 -1.69 10.10
C LEU A 247 -1.84 -1.53 8.58
N GLN A 248 -0.98 -0.64 8.10
CA GLN A 248 -0.73 -0.42 6.68
C GLN A 248 0.73 0.00 6.49
N ILE A 249 1.40 -0.62 5.52
CA ILE A 249 2.72 -0.18 5.04
C ILE A 249 2.53 0.38 3.64
N LEU A 250 3.09 1.57 3.38
CA LEU A 250 2.93 2.25 2.11
C LEU A 250 4.22 2.94 1.66
N HIS A 251 4.39 3.04 0.35
CA HIS A 251 5.28 4.01 -0.27
C HIS A 251 4.42 5.10 -0.88
N SER A 252 4.68 6.35 -0.52
CA SER A 252 3.90 7.50 -1.00
C SER A 252 4.77 8.69 -1.33
N ARG A 253 4.31 9.50 -2.30
CA ARG A 253 4.88 10.80 -2.66
C ARG A 253 4.93 11.79 -1.50
N PHE A 254 3.96 11.73 -0.59
CA PHE A 254 3.87 12.66 0.54
C PHE A 254 4.49 12.07 1.80
N GLY A 255 5.11 12.92 2.61
CA GLY A 255 5.71 12.62 3.91
C GLY A 255 4.69 12.39 5.03
N ASP A 256 5.15 12.04 6.23
CA ASP A 256 4.29 12.03 7.44
C ASP A 256 3.98 13.45 7.95
N ASP A 257 4.82 14.43 7.60
CA ASP A 257 4.65 15.88 7.74
C ASP A 257 3.75 16.50 6.65
N GLY A 258 3.29 15.70 5.69
CA GLY A 258 2.50 16.15 4.54
C GLY A 258 3.27 16.90 3.45
N GLY A 259 4.59 17.04 3.61
CA GLY A 259 5.50 17.52 2.59
C GLY A 259 5.80 16.46 1.53
N VAL A 260 6.85 16.68 0.73
CA VAL A 260 7.34 15.67 -0.22
C VAL A 260 8.20 14.66 0.53
N ASN A 261 7.95 13.36 0.31
CA ASN A 261 8.81 12.30 0.79
C ASN A 261 10.13 12.33 0.00
N ASN A 262 11.24 12.67 0.66
CA ASN A 262 12.57 12.77 0.04
C ASN A 262 13.10 11.41 -0.47
N GLY A 263 12.55 10.29 0.00
CA GLY A 263 12.84 8.95 -0.50
C GLY A 263 11.86 8.46 -1.57
N PHE A 264 10.96 9.31 -2.07
CA PHE A 264 10.00 8.94 -3.12
C PHE A 264 10.72 8.66 -4.44
N ARG A 265 10.34 7.55 -5.09
CA ARG A 265 10.75 7.21 -6.44
C ARG A 265 9.53 6.72 -7.23
N ALA A 266 9.46 6.99 -8.52
CA ALA A 266 8.49 6.31 -9.39
C ALA A 266 9.07 4.97 -9.87
N GLY A 267 8.29 4.19 -10.60
CA GLY A 267 8.73 2.94 -11.21
C GLY A 267 8.48 1.69 -10.36
N PRO A 268 9.08 0.56 -10.72
CA PRO A 268 8.88 -0.70 -10.04
C PRO A 268 9.42 -0.63 -8.61
N LEU A 269 8.72 -1.30 -7.70
CA LEU A 269 9.20 -1.55 -6.35
C LEU A 269 8.84 -2.96 -5.90
N GLN A 270 9.64 -3.45 -4.97
CA GLN A 270 9.36 -4.65 -4.23
C GLN A 270 9.81 -4.47 -2.78
N LEU A 271 8.96 -4.90 -1.86
CA LEU A 271 9.34 -5.12 -0.46
C LEU A 271 8.77 -6.42 0.05
N ARG A 272 9.44 -6.99 1.05
CA ARG A 272 8.98 -8.14 1.81
C ARG A 272 9.05 -7.81 3.30
N ILE A 273 7.92 -7.94 3.98
CA ILE A 273 7.83 -7.86 5.44
C ILE A 273 7.87 -9.29 5.97
N GLN A 274 8.92 -9.66 6.68
CA GLN A 274 9.04 -10.98 7.29
C GLN A 274 8.23 -11.08 8.59
N ALA A 275 8.30 -10.05 9.43
CA ALA A 275 7.61 -10.01 10.70
C ALA A 275 7.31 -8.58 11.17
N ILE A 276 6.27 -8.47 11.99
CA ILE A 276 5.96 -7.28 12.79
C ILE A 276 5.85 -7.73 14.25
N ARG A 277 6.60 -7.08 15.13
CA ARG A 277 6.59 -7.30 16.58
C ARG A 277 6.27 -6.00 17.29
N ALA A 278 5.68 -6.08 18.47
CA ALA A 278 5.64 -4.99 19.43
C ALA A 278 6.69 -5.25 20.50
N LEU A 279 7.42 -4.21 20.90
CA LEU A 279 8.48 -4.28 21.92
C LEU A 279 8.17 -3.31 23.07
N PRO A 280 8.58 -3.63 24.31
CA PRO A 280 8.39 -2.78 25.49
C PRO A 280 9.25 -1.50 25.47
#